data_AF-A0A1B7W8M9-F1
#
_entry.id   AF-A0A1B7W8M9-F1
#
_cell.length_a   1.000
_cell.length_b   1.000
_cell.length_c   1.000
_cell.angle_alpha   90.00
_cell.angle_beta   90.00
_cell.angle_gamma   90.00
#
_symmetry.space_group_name_H-M   'P 1'
#
loop_
_entity.id
_entity.type
_entity.pdbx_description
1 polymer ?
#
loop_
_entity_poly.entity_id
_entity_poly.type
_entity_poly.pdbx_seq_one_letter_code
_entity_poly.pdbx_strand_id
1 'polypeptide(L)'
;MTKLTGRIESAEIPAQVPKSLILQTLELTRRFEKFTAVDNLNISVTAGEVFGLLGPNGAGKSTVIKMLTTLLPVSSGKAYLAGYDVTRQPDAV
;
A
#
# COMPACT_ATOMS: atom_id res chain seq x y z
N MET A 1 -43.19 -23.11 24.25
CA MET A 1 -41.77 -22.73 24.46
C MET A 1 -41.01 -22.99 23.16
N THR A 2 -40.25 -21.99 22.72
CA THR A 2 -40.02 -21.60 21.31
C THR A 2 -38.99 -22.47 20.56
N LYS A 3 -39.29 -22.86 19.31
CA LYS A 3 -38.32 -23.46 18.37
C LYS A 3 -37.43 -22.36 17.77
N LEU A 4 -36.11 -22.46 17.93
CA LEU A 4 -35.14 -21.70 17.15
C LEU A 4 -35.01 -22.33 15.75
N THR A 5 -35.55 -21.68 14.72
CA THR A 5 -35.26 -21.99 13.32
C THR A 5 -34.47 -20.84 12.71
N GLY A 6 -33.15 -20.84 12.91
CA GLY A 6 -32.25 -19.92 12.22
C GLY A 6 -31.99 -20.44 10.81
N ARG A 7 -32.57 -19.80 9.80
CA ARG A 7 -32.04 -19.88 8.43
C ARG A 7 -30.86 -18.92 8.37
N ILE A 8 -29.65 -19.45 8.14
CA ILE A 8 -28.56 -18.62 7.64
C ILE A 8 -28.87 -18.43 6.16
N GLU A 9 -29.50 -17.30 5.82
CA GLU A 9 -29.44 -16.81 4.45
C GLU A 9 -27.96 -16.62 4.16
N SER A 10 -27.45 -17.44 3.24
CA SER A 10 -26.12 -17.31 2.66
C SER A 10 -25.94 -15.86 2.28
N ALA A 11 -25.12 -15.13 3.06
CA ALA A 11 -24.74 -13.78 2.74
C ALA A 11 -24.22 -13.81 1.30
N GLU A 12 -24.97 -13.22 0.38
CA GLU A 12 -24.53 -13.03 -0.98
C GLU A 12 -23.19 -12.31 -0.89
N ILE A 13 -22.11 -13.04 -1.21
CA ILE A 13 -20.79 -12.45 -1.37
C ILE A 13 -20.98 -11.42 -2.49
N PRO A 14 -20.87 -10.11 -2.22
CA PRO A 14 -21.13 -9.12 -3.24
C PRO A 14 -20.21 -9.41 -4.42
N ALA A 15 -20.81 -9.49 -5.61
CA ALA A 15 -20.10 -9.66 -6.87
C ALA A 15 -18.85 -8.75 -6.89
N GLN A 16 -17.69 -9.34 -7.19
CA GLN A 16 -16.37 -8.73 -7.05
C GLN A 16 -16.39 -7.24 -7.41
N VAL A 17 -16.34 -6.38 -6.39
CA VAL A 17 -16.00 -4.97 -6.55
C VAL A 17 -14.68 -4.94 -7.33
N PRO A 18 -14.56 -4.21 -8.44
CA PRO A 18 -13.29 -4.08 -9.14
C PRO A 18 -12.24 -3.69 -8.11
N LYS A 19 -11.24 -4.55 -7.90
CA LYS A 19 -10.18 -4.32 -6.92
C LYS A 19 -9.46 -3.01 -7.29
N SER A 20 -9.89 -1.91 -6.70
CA SER A 20 -9.28 -0.60 -6.94
C SER A 20 -7.88 -0.64 -6.33
N LEU A 21 -6.88 -0.30 -7.12
CA LEU A 21 -5.50 -0.24 -6.65
C LEU A 21 -5.38 0.92 -5.67
N ILE A 22 -5.04 0.64 -4.41
CA ILE A 22 -4.94 1.67 -3.35
C ILE A 22 -3.50 2.14 -3.16
N LEU A 23 -2.52 1.26 -3.39
CA LEU A 23 -1.10 1.57 -3.36
C LEU A 23 -0.43 0.95 -4.58
N GLN A 24 0.33 1.78 -5.31
CA GLN A 24 1.21 1.31 -6.37
C GLN A 24 2.57 1.98 -6.25
N THR A 25 3.63 1.21 -6.43
CA THR A 25 4.98 1.75 -6.61
C THR A 25 5.58 1.21 -7.89
N LEU A 26 6.29 2.06 -8.61
CA LEU A 26 6.99 1.74 -9.85
C LEU A 26 8.45 2.14 -9.68
N GLU A 27 9.33 1.15 -9.53
CA GLU A 27 10.77 1.30 -9.33
C GLU A 27 11.12 2.29 -8.20
N LEU A 28 10.31 2.28 -7.14
CA LEU A 28 10.43 3.27 -6.06
C LEU A 28 11.78 3.13 -5.39
N THR A 29 12.55 4.21 -5.43
CA THR A 29 13.96 4.20 -5.03
C THR A 29 14.27 5.36 -4.10
N ARG A 30 14.99 5.05 -3.02
CA ARG A 30 15.60 6.03 -2.12
C ARG A 30 17.10 5.81 -2.05
N ARG A 31 17.85 6.77 -2.59
CA ARG A 31 19.31 6.87 -2.46
C ARG A 31 19.66 7.96 -1.46
N PHE A 32 20.55 7.63 -0.55
CA PHE A 32 21.31 8.56 0.26
C PHE A 32 22.73 8.63 -0.29
N GLU A 33 23.51 9.64 0.10
CA GLU A 33 24.86 9.87 -0.44
C GLU A 33 25.75 8.63 -0.42
N LYS A 34 25.68 7.84 0.67
CA LYS A 34 26.57 6.69 0.88
C LYS A 34 25.95 5.34 0.54
N PHE A 35 24.63 5.25 0.40
CA PHE A 35 23.94 3.96 0.20
C PHE A 35 22.52 4.11 -0.34
N THR A 36 22.02 3.04 -0.95
CA THR A 36 20.62 2.91 -1.39
C THR A 36 19.80 2.20 -0.31
N ALA A 37 18.79 2.87 0.25
CA ALA A 37 17.95 2.31 1.31
C ALA A 37 16.74 1.53 0.79
N VAL A 38 16.26 1.90 -0.40
CA VAL A 38 15.20 1.22 -1.13
C VAL A 38 15.60 1.25 -2.60
N ASP A 39 15.63 0.10 -3.26
CA ASP A 39 16.12 -0.05 -4.62
C ASP A 39 15.03 -0.70 -5.50
N ASN A 40 14.52 0.05 -6.48
CA ASN A 40 13.55 -0.39 -7.48
C ASN A 40 12.34 -1.17 -6.92
N LEU A 41 11.74 -0.68 -5.82
CA LEU A 41 10.63 -1.36 -5.17
C LEU A 41 9.33 -1.25 -5.98
N ASN A 42 8.76 -2.41 -6.34
CA ASN A 42 7.47 -2.53 -7.02
C ASN A 42 6.46 -3.22 -6.11
N ILE A 43 5.40 -2.50 -5.74
CA ILE A 43 4.31 -2.97 -4.89
C ILE A 43 3.00 -2.61 -5.58
N SER A 44 2.01 -3.50 -5.47
CA SER A 44 0.63 -3.23 -5.86
C SER A 44 -0.27 -3.82 -4.79
N VAL A 45 -1.05 -2.97 -4.13
CA VAL A 45 -2.00 -3.37 -3.09
C VAL A 45 -3.38 -2.89 -3.50
N THR A 46 -4.36 -3.77 -3.36
CA THR A 46 -5.75 -3.49 -3.71
C THR A 46 -6.54 -3.05 -2.48
N ALA A 47 -7.61 -2.26 -2.68
CA ALA A 47 -8.47 -1.84 -1.60
C ALA A 47 -9.07 -3.06 -0.86
N GLY A 48 -9.01 -3.04 0.47
CA GLY A 48 -9.44 -4.15 1.33
C GLY A 48 -8.38 -5.25 1.53
N GLU A 49 -7.21 -5.15 0.90
CA GLU A 49 -6.10 -6.08 1.11
C GLU A 49 -5.28 -5.73 2.36
N VAL A 50 -4.90 -6.74 3.13
CA VAL A 50 -3.93 -6.59 4.22
C VAL A 50 -2.54 -6.92 3.69
N PHE A 51 -1.70 -5.89 3.59
CA PHE A 51 -0.33 -6.02 3.11
C PHE A 51 0.68 -5.92 4.28
N GLY A 52 1.59 -6.89 4.38
CA GLY A 52 2.66 -6.90 5.39
C GLY A 52 4.02 -6.54 4.80
N LEU A 53 4.62 -5.42 5.24
CA LEU A 53 5.99 -5.07 4.91
C LEU A 53 6.96 -5.59 5.98
N LEU A 54 7.58 -6.75 5.74
CA LEU A 54 8.41 -7.47 6.72
C LEU A 54 9.89 -7.48 6.31
N GLY A 55 10.78 -7.63 7.30
CA GLY A 55 12.23 -7.69 7.09
C GLY A 55 13.03 -7.28 8.33
N PRO A 56 14.35 -7.54 8.37
CA PRO A 56 15.20 -7.19 9.51
C PRO A 56 15.36 -5.67 9.70
N ASN A 57 15.95 -5.25 10.82
CA ASN A 57 16.31 -3.85 11.03
C ASN A 57 17.28 -3.38 9.94
N GLY A 58 17.07 -2.15 9.44
CA GLY A 58 17.87 -1.61 8.32
C GLY A 58 17.39 -2.02 6.92
N ALA A 59 16.44 -2.94 6.77
CA ALA A 59 15.94 -3.38 5.45
C ALA A 59 15.12 -2.33 4.65
N GLY A 60 15.06 -1.08 5.10
CA GLY A 60 14.37 -0.01 4.37
C GLY A 60 12.86 0.13 4.65
N LYS A 61 12.26 -0.70 5.50
CA LYS A 61 10.80 -0.67 5.80
C LYS A 61 10.27 0.73 6.16
N SER A 62 10.86 1.37 7.18
CA SER A 62 10.46 2.72 7.60
C SER A 62 10.76 3.77 6.54
N THR A 63 11.79 3.55 5.70
CA THR A 63 12.11 4.42 4.57
C THR A 63 11.00 4.38 3.52
N VAL A 64 10.48 3.19 3.19
CA VAL A 64 9.33 3.02 2.29
C VAL A 64 8.12 3.74 2.85
N ILE A 65 7.76 3.49 4.11
CA ILE A 65 6.60 4.14 4.75
C ILE A 65 6.74 5.67 4.71
N LYS A 66 7.89 6.22 5.09
CA LYS A 66 8.12 7.67 5.05
C LYS A 66 8.04 8.25 3.64
N MET A 67 8.47 7.51 2.61
CA MET A 67 8.28 7.95 1.22
C MET A 67 6.81 7.99 0.84
N LEU A 68 6.06 6.92 1.13
CA LEU A 68 4.64 6.82 0.81
C LEU A 68 3.79 7.87 1.54
N THR A 69 4.18 8.24 2.76
CA THR A 69 3.51 9.27 3.56
C THR A 69 4.15 10.66 3.39
N THR A 70 4.87 10.90 2.29
CA THR A 70 5.46 12.19 1.91
C THR A 70 6.46 12.83 2.90
N LEU A 71 6.81 12.13 3.98
CA LEU A 71 7.78 12.57 5.00
C LEU A 71 9.24 12.46 4.55
N LEU A 72 9.50 11.73 3.46
CA LEU A 72 10.82 11.56 2.88
C LEU A 72 10.72 11.60 1.35
N PRO A 73 11.50 12.43 0.65
CA PRO A 73 11.39 12.50 -0.80
C PRO A 73 11.83 11.20 -1.47
N VAL A 74 11.25 10.92 -2.63
CA VAL A 74 11.67 9.83 -3.51
C VAL A 74 12.90 10.26 -4.31
N SER A 75 13.89 9.40 -4.49
CA SER A 75 15.06 9.70 -5.33
C SER A 75 14.81 9.42 -6.81
N SER A 76 14.09 8.34 -7.12
CA SER A 76 13.61 8.02 -8.47
C SER A 76 12.44 7.03 -8.41
N GLY A 77 11.73 6.86 -9.53
CA GLY A 77 10.53 6.04 -9.62
C GLY A 77 9.26 6.82 -9.32
N LYS A 78 8.15 6.11 -9.12
CA LYS A 78 6.83 6.69 -8.83
C LYS A 78 6.14 5.93 -7.71
N ALA A 79 5.28 6.63 -6.98
CA ALA A 79 4.35 6.03 -6.04
C ALA A 79 2.99 6.71 -6.15
N TYR A 80 1.94 5.90 -6.08
CA TYR A 80 0.56 6.34 -6.02
C TYR A 80 -0.08 5.75 -4.76
N LEU A 81 -0.73 6.60 -3.97
CA LEU A 81 -1.45 6.21 -2.75
C LEU A 81 -2.82 6.85 -2.76
N ALA A 82 -3.86 6.05 -2.59
CA ALA A 82 -5.26 6.49 -2.61
C ALA A 82 -5.65 7.33 -3.86
N GLY A 83 -5.00 7.08 -5.00
CA GLY A 83 -5.23 7.80 -6.26
C GLY A 83 -4.38 9.06 -6.44
N TYR A 84 -3.54 9.43 -5.46
CA TYR A 84 -2.66 10.60 -5.54
C TYR A 84 -1.22 10.21 -5.88
N ASP A 85 -0.58 10.97 -6.75
CA ASP A 85 0.86 10.85 -7.03
C ASP A 85 1.65 11.43 -5.85
N VAL A 86 2.34 10.55 -5.11
CA VAL A 86 3.10 10.89 -3.89
C VAL A 86 4.17 11.96 -4.14
N THR A 87 4.70 12.04 -5.37
CA THR A 87 5.77 12.98 -5.71
C THR A 87 5.26 14.33 -6.20
N ARG A 88 4.04 14.37 -6.74
CA ARG A 88 3.47 15.59 -7.37
C ARG A 88 2.33 16.21 -6.58
N GLN A 89 1.69 15.45 -5.70
CA GLN A 89 0.52 15.86 -4.93
C GLN A 89 0.71 15.60 -3.43
N PRO A 90 1.85 16.00 -2.81
CA PRO A 90 2.18 15.57 -1.45
C PRO A 90 1.19 16.05 -0.37
N ASP A 91 0.51 17.18 -0.60
CA ASP A 91 -0.49 17.73 0.33
C ASP A 91 -1.88 17.05 0.23
N ALA A 92 -2.09 16.23 -0.81
CA ALA A 92 -3.35 15.52 -1.06
C ALA A 92 -3.29 14.03 -0.68
N VAL A 93 -2.09 13.52 -0.38
CA VAL A 93 -1.83 12.15 0.09
C VAL A 93 -2.22 12.02 1.55
#